data_AF-E1QGX7-F1
#
_entry.id   AF-E1QGX7-F1
#
_cell.length_a   1.000
_cell.length_b   1.000
_cell.length_c   1.000
_cell.angle_alpha   90.00
_cell.angle_beta   90.00
_cell.angle_gamma   90.00
#
_symmetry.space_group_name_H-M   'P 1'
#
loop_
_entity.id
_entity.type
_entity.pdbx_description
1 polymer ?
#
loop_
_entity_poly.entity_id
_entity_poly.type
_entity_poly.pdbx_seq_one_letter_code
_entity_poly.pdbx_strand_id
1 'polypeptide(L)'
;MTLDNPYRPFLDQIALTTSQLEQLKRQNAQGRIFQPADLQAVLHQARATVGQLAAFLGIDQPDLSDQAVDQAGLAVYDQAMEACMAITRLSLDMARLHGPSYLVGHI
;
A
#
# COMPACT_ATOMS: atom_id res chain seq x y z
N MET A 1 19.67 17.81 18.79
CA MET A 1 19.66 16.62 17.92
C MET A 1 18.22 16.23 17.71
N THR A 2 17.63 16.58 16.57
CA THR A 2 16.34 16.02 16.15
C THR A 2 16.61 14.55 15.86
N LEU A 3 16.09 13.65 16.71
CA LEU A 3 16.03 12.24 16.37
C LEU A 3 15.16 12.13 15.12
N ASP A 4 15.79 11.88 13.96
CA ASP A 4 15.06 11.55 12.74
C ASP A 4 14.16 10.35 13.03
N ASN A 5 12.86 10.51 12.81
CA ASN A 5 11.89 9.44 13.01
C ASN A 5 12.28 8.27 12.10
N PRO A 6 12.63 7.08 12.62
CA PRO A 6 13.09 5.95 11.82
C PRO A 6 12.03 5.47 10.83
N TYR A 7 10.76 5.78 11.09
CA TYR A 7 9.63 5.45 10.21
C TYR A 7 9.40 6.46 9.09
N ARG A 8 10.13 7.58 9.07
CA ARG A 8 9.92 8.66 8.10
C ARG A 8 9.93 8.21 6.64
N PRO A 9 10.89 7.37 6.19
CA PRO A 9 10.90 6.90 4.79
C PRO A 9 9.64 6.10 4.44
N PHE A 10 9.15 5.26 5.37
CA PHE A 10 7.94 4.47 5.16
C PHE A 10 6.70 5.37 5.13
N LEU A 11 6.62 6.36 6.03
CA LEU A 11 5.52 7.33 6.05
C LEU A 11 5.46 8.15 4.76
N ASP A 12 6.61 8.62 4.25
CA ASP A 12 6.67 9.36 2.98
C ASP A 12 6.22 8.48 1.81
N GLN A 13 6.58 7.20 1.84
CA GLN A 13 6.18 6.23 0.82
C GLN A 13 4.68 5.88 0.90
N ILE A 14 4.13 5.70 2.11
CA ILE A 14 2.68 5.50 2.32
C ILE A 14 1.92 6.74 1.84
N ALA A 15 2.40 7.94 2.13
CA ALA A 15 1.78 9.19 1.70
C ALA A 15 1.76 9.30 0.17
N LEU A 16 2.87 8.94 -0.50
CA LEU A 16 2.94 8.90 -1.97
C LEU A 16 1.93 7.91 -2.56
N THR A 17 1.90 6.68 -2.05
CA THR A 17 0.96 5.64 -2.48
C THR A 17 -0.49 6.08 -2.27
N THR A 18 -0.79 6.71 -1.14
CA THR A 18 -2.12 7.23 -0.82
C THR A 18 -2.52 8.34 -1.79
N SER A 19 -1.61 9.26 -2.10
CA SER A 19 -1.86 10.35 -3.07
C SER A 19 -2.18 9.81 -4.47
N GLN A 20 -1.41 8.82 -4.94
CA GLN A 20 -1.65 8.16 -6.22
C GLN A 20 -2.98 7.41 -6.23
N LEU A 21 -3.30 6.68 -5.15
CA LEU A 21 -4.59 6.00 -5.01
C LEU A 21 -5.77 6.99 -5.06
N GLU A 22 -5.67 8.11 -4.35
CA GLU A 22 -6.70 9.15 -4.37
C GLU A 22 -6.83 9.82 -5.74
N GLN A 23 -5.75 9.89 -6.53
CA GLN A 23 -5.84 10.31 -7.92
C GLN A 23 -6.62 9.29 -8.78
N LEU A 24 -6.33 8.00 -8.65
CA LEU A 24 -7.05 6.94 -9.39
C LEU A 24 -8.53 6.89 -8.99
N LYS A 25 -8.84 7.00 -7.69
CA LYS A 25 -10.22 7.11 -7.19
C LYS A 25 -10.96 8.30 -7.79
N ARG A 26 -10.32 9.47 -7.84
CA ARG A 26 -10.91 10.67 -8.46
C ARG A 26 -11.17 10.48 -9.95
N GLN A 27 -10.26 9.82 -10.67
CA GLN A 27 -10.48 9.49 -12.07
C GLN A 27 -11.69 8.55 -12.26
N ASN A 28 -11.79 7.49 -11.45
CA ASN A 28 -12.94 6.58 -11.46
C ASN A 28 -14.25 7.31 -11.15
N ALA A 29 -14.26 8.17 -10.12
CA ALA A 29 -15.43 8.97 -9.74
C ALA A 29 -15.88 9.94 -10.85
N GLN A 30 -14.96 10.36 -11.72
CA GLN A 30 -15.24 11.17 -12.92
C GLN A 30 -15.65 10.34 -14.14
N GLY A 31 -15.81 9.01 -14.00
CA GLY A 31 -16.13 8.09 -15.08
C GLY A 31 -14.97 7.85 -16.05
N ARG A 32 -13.73 8.21 -15.68
CA ARG A 32 -12.54 7.96 -16.49
C ARG A 32 -11.97 6.59 -16.17
N ILE A 33 -11.76 5.80 -17.22
CA ILE A 33 -11.07 4.52 -17.12
C ILE A 33 -9.56 4.80 -17.10
N PHE A 34 -8.88 4.43 -16.01
CA PHE A 34 -7.42 4.40 -15.96
C PHE A 34 -6.88 3.02 -16.34
N GLN A 35 -5.61 2.96 -16.72
CA GLN A 35 -5.01 1.72 -17.18
C GLN A 35 -4.81 0.76 -16.01
N PRO A 36 -5.04 -0.55 -16.17
CA PRO A 36 -4.76 -1.53 -15.12
C PRO A 36 -3.32 -1.48 -14.61
N ALA A 37 -2.37 -1.15 -15.50
CA ALA A 37 -0.96 -0.97 -15.17
C ALA A 37 -0.72 0.14 -14.12
N ASP A 38 -1.50 1.22 -14.14
CA ASP A 38 -1.39 2.31 -13.15
C ASP A 38 -1.73 1.80 -11.75
N LEU A 39 -2.81 1.03 -11.65
CA LEU A 39 -3.26 0.44 -10.39
C LEU A 39 -2.27 -0.62 -9.87
N GLN A 40 -1.69 -1.39 -10.78
CA GLN A 40 -0.67 -2.38 -10.42
C GLN A 40 0.64 -1.75 -9.96
N ALA A 41 1.06 -0.64 -10.57
CA ALA A 41 2.24 0.09 -10.12
C ALA A 41 2.04 0.57 -8.67
N VAL A 42 0.88 1.14 -8.36
CA VAL A 42 0.52 1.59 -7.00
C VAL A 42 0.45 0.39 -6.04
N LEU A 43 -0.13 -0.74 -6.45
CA LEU A 43 -0.18 -1.96 -5.64
C LEU A 43 1.21 -2.55 -5.36
N HIS A 44 2.06 -2.60 -6.38
CA HIS A 44 3.42 -3.12 -6.25
C HIS A 44 4.24 -2.26 -5.29
N GLN A 45 4.12 -0.94 -5.39
CA GLN A 45 4.76 -0.01 -4.48
C GLN A 45 4.25 -0.19 -3.03
N ALA A 46 2.94 -0.28 -2.82
CA ALA A 46 2.35 -0.50 -1.50
C ALA A 46 2.85 -1.82 -0.87
N ARG A 47 2.86 -2.90 -1.64
CA ARG A 47 3.37 -4.21 -1.19
C ARG A 47 4.85 -4.18 -0.85
N ALA A 48 5.66 -3.50 -1.66
CA ALA A 48 7.09 -3.33 -1.38
C ALA A 48 7.31 -2.59 -0.06
N THR A 49 6.53 -1.53 0.21
CA THR A 49 6.58 -0.81 1.49
C THR A 49 6.19 -1.69 2.67
N VAL A 50 5.11 -2.46 2.57
CA VAL A 50 4.71 -3.43 3.60
C VAL A 50 5.82 -4.45 3.86
N GLY A 51 6.39 -5.05 2.82
CA GLY A 51 7.44 -6.06 2.97
C GLY A 51 8.72 -5.50 3.59
N GLN A 52 9.13 -4.29 3.19
CA GLN A 52 10.28 -3.62 3.79
C GLN A 52 10.02 -3.26 5.26
N LEU A 53 8.80 -2.83 5.59
CA LEU A 53 8.44 -2.50 6.97
C LEU A 53 8.31 -3.73 7.85
N ALA A 54 7.76 -4.84 7.34
CA ALA A 54 7.73 -6.12 8.04
C ALA A 54 9.15 -6.59 8.39
N ALA A 55 10.07 -6.52 7.42
CA ALA A 55 11.47 -6.86 7.63
C ALA A 55 12.15 -5.91 8.63
N PHE A 56 11.88 -4.60 8.54
CA PHE A 56 12.42 -3.59 9.46
C PHE A 56 11.94 -3.81 10.90
N LEU A 57 10.67 -4.17 11.09
CA LEU A 57 10.08 -4.48 12.38
C LEU A 57 10.44 -5.89 12.89
N GLY A 58 11.14 -6.69 12.08
CA GLY A 58 11.47 -8.07 12.42
C GLY A 58 10.28 -9.03 12.44
N ILE A 59 9.11 -8.62 11.92
CA ILE A 59 7.85 -9.41 11.94
C ILE A 59 8.03 -10.78 11.26
N ASP A 60 8.86 -10.84 10.21
CA ASP A 60 9.12 -12.07 9.45
C ASP A 60 10.23 -12.96 10.06
N GLN A 61 10.76 -12.64 11.25
CA GLN A 61 11.83 -13.42 11.87
C GLN A 61 11.27 -14.45 12.88
N PRO A 62 11.66 -15.73 12.78
CA PRO A 62 11.10 -16.81 13.60
C PRO A 62 11.52 -16.76 15.09
N ASP A 63 12.54 -15.98 15.45
CA ASP A 63 13.10 -15.87 16.81
C ASP A 63 12.75 -14.52 17.49
N LEU A 64 11.53 -14.03 17.33
CA LEU A 64 10.99 -12.90 18.10
C LEU A 64 10.71 -13.30 19.56
N SER A 65 11.74 -13.75 20.29
CA SER A 65 11.69 -13.84 21.74
C SER A 65 12.25 -12.54 22.32
N ASP A 66 11.38 -11.78 22.98
CA ASP A 66 11.66 -10.60 23.82
C ASP A 66 11.98 -9.24 23.16
N GLN A 67 11.82 -9.06 21.84
CA GLN A 67 11.72 -7.69 21.30
C GLN A 67 10.31 -7.15 21.56
N ALA A 68 10.21 -6.16 22.45
CA ALA A 68 9.01 -5.35 22.60
C ALA A 68 8.66 -4.75 21.23
N VAL A 69 7.63 -5.31 20.59
CA VAL A 69 7.19 -4.87 19.28
C VAL A 69 6.86 -3.38 19.35
N ASP A 70 7.59 -2.57 18.57
CA ASP A 70 7.43 -1.13 18.59
C ASP A 70 6.01 -0.75 18.14
N GLN A 71 5.21 -0.23 19.07
CA GLN A 71 3.82 0.19 18.82
C GLN A 71 3.73 1.27 17.74
N ALA A 72 4.73 2.16 17.66
CA ALA A 72 4.77 3.16 16.59
C ALA A 72 5.03 2.49 15.25
N GLY A 73 5.91 1.49 15.22
CA GLY A 73 6.16 0.66 14.05
C GLY A 73 4.94 -0.10 13.56
N LEU A 74 4.21 -0.74 14.47
CA LEU A 74 2.94 -1.42 14.15
C LEU A 74 1.90 -0.46 13.59
N ALA A 75 1.77 0.75 14.14
CA ALA A 75 0.83 1.74 13.61
C ALA A 75 1.18 2.19 12.17
N VAL A 76 2.45 2.25 11.82
CA VAL A 76 2.90 2.53 10.44
C VAL A 76 2.67 1.31 9.54
N TYR A 77 2.83 0.11 10.08
CA TYR A 77 2.55 -1.14 9.38
C TYR A 77 1.07 -1.27 9.03
N ASP A 78 0.18 -0.97 9.98
CA ASP A 78 -1.26 -0.94 9.75
C ASP A 78 -1.64 0.07 8.66
N GLN A 79 -1.06 1.27 8.66
CA GLN A 79 -1.27 2.26 7.59
C GLN A 79 -0.83 1.74 6.20
N ALA A 80 0.31 1.03 6.13
CA ALA A 80 0.76 0.43 4.88
C ALA A 80 -0.18 -0.70 4.39
N MET A 81 -0.71 -1.49 5.32
CA MET A 81 -1.70 -2.55 5.03
C MET A 81 -3.04 -1.96 4.59
N GLU A 82 -3.51 -0.88 5.22
CA GLU A 82 -4.69 -0.14 4.81
C GLU A 82 -4.59 0.36 3.38
N ALA A 83 -3.42 0.90 2.98
CA ALA A 83 -3.17 1.30 1.60
C ALA A 83 -3.30 0.11 0.63
N CYS A 84 -2.70 -1.04 0.95
CA CYS A 84 -2.84 -2.27 0.16
C CYS A 84 -4.32 -2.71 0.00
N MET A 85 -5.09 -2.69 1.09
CA MET A 85 -6.50 -3.05 1.07
C MET A 85 -7.34 -2.07 0.26
N ALA A 86 -7.07 -0.77 0.38
CA ALA A 86 -7.79 0.26 -0.36
C ALA A 86 -7.54 0.18 -1.87
N ILE A 87 -6.31 -0.16 -2.29
CA ILE A 87 -5.98 -0.42 -3.70
C ILE A 87 -6.72 -1.66 -4.20
N THR A 88 -6.69 -2.76 -3.43
CA THR A 88 -7.40 -4.00 -3.78
C THR A 88 -8.90 -3.77 -3.95
N ARG A 89 -9.50 -2.96 -3.07
CA ARG A 89 -10.90 -2.58 -3.18
C ARG A 89 -11.18 -1.79 -4.46
N LEU A 90 -10.33 -0.83 -4.82
CA LEU A 90 -10.46 -0.11 -6.07
C LEU A 90 -10.34 -1.05 -7.29
N SER A 91 -9.43 -2.04 -7.26
CA SER A 91 -9.33 -3.06 -8.32
C SER A 91 -10.63 -3.84 -8.50
N LEU A 92 -11.26 -4.25 -7.39
CA LEU A 92 -12.54 -4.96 -7.42
C LEU A 92 -13.67 -4.08 -7.95
N ASP A 93 -13.70 -2.81 -7.57
CA ASP A 93 -14.72 -1.86 -8.06
C ASP A 93 -14.55 -1.61 -9.57
N MET A 94 -13.32 -1.48 -10.06
CA MET A 94 -13.06 -1.37 -11.50
C MET A 94 -13.47 -2.64 -12.26
N ALA A 95 -13.17 -3.83 -11.73
CA ALA A 95 -13.60 -5.09 -12.34
C ALA A 95 -15.12 -5.25 -12.37
N ARG A 96 -15.84 -4.73 -11.36
CA ARG A 96 -17.30 -4.71 -11.35
C ARG A 96 -17.88 -3.76 -12.39
N LEU A 97 -17.28 -2.59 -12.56
CA LEU A 97 -17.76 -1.55 -13.48
C LEU A 97 -17.42 -1.87 -14.95
N HIS A 98 -16.26 -2.47 -15.21
CA HIS A 98 -15.74 -2.65 -16.57
C HIS A 98 -15.59 -4.13 -16.99
N GLY A 99 -15.97 -5.06 -16.11
CA GLY A 99 -15.85 -6.50 -16.33
C GLY A 99 -14.51 -7.08 -15.87
N PRO A 100 -14.42 -8.42 -15.68
CA PRO A 100 -13.24 -9.08 -15.15
C PRO A 100 -12.02 -8.94 -16.06
N SER A 101 -12.23 -8.75 -17.37
CA SER A 101 -11.16 -8.51 -18.35
C SER A 101 -10.38 -7.22 -18.08
N TYR A 102 -10.92 -6.30 -17.29
CA TYR A 102 -10.16 -5.13 -16.83
C TYR A 102 -8.91 -5.52 -16.05
N LEU A 103 -8.94 -6.65 -15.35
CA LEU A 103 -7.79 -7.17 -14.61
C LEU A 103 -7.03 -8.26 -15.39
N VAL A 104 -7.64 -8.87 -16.41
CA VAL A 104 -7.05 -9.97 -17.19
C VAL A 104 -6.22 -9.42 -18.34
N GLY A 105 -4.90 -9.48 -18.17
CA GLY A 105 -3.90 -8.95 -19.09
C GLY A 105 -2.58 -8.65 -18.39
N HIS A 106 -2.62 -8.53 -17.06
CA HIS A 106 -1.49 -8.06 -16.27
C HIS A 106 -1.34 -8.69 -14.87
N ILE A 107 -2.19 -9.64 -14.45
CA ILE A 107 -1.94 -10.47 -13.23
C ILE A 107 -1.02 -11.64 -13.60
#